data_AF-R7J9T1-F1
#
_entry.id   AF-R7J9T1-F1
#
_cell.length_a   1.000
_cell.length_b   1.000
_cell.length_c   1.000
_cell.angle_alpha   90.00
_cell.angle_beta   90.00
_cell.angle_gamma   90.00
#
_symmetry.space_group_name_H-M   'P 1'
#
loop_
_entity.id
_entity.type
_entity.pdbx_description
1 polymer ?
#
loop_
_entity_poly.entity_id
_entity_poly.type
_entity_poly.pdbx_seq_one_letter_code
_entity_poly.pdbx_strand_id
1 'polypeptide(L)'
;MISSSNTKSFVGGLLGYQEEGNQSDATHWMTHDCYNSGNVTSHQDEDNGGIIGCVDHYAEIRYCINVGKVADGNAIVGTHKDACIWYHHDLYYREGSGKGWNADSFTDDGAKKKSTFKNFDFDNIWVIDSDGSKNEGYPYLKDCPFQFIYWDK
;
A
#
# COMPACT_ATOMS: atom_id res chain seq x y z
N MET A 1 -0.63 12.62 6.40
CA MET A 1 -1.26 13.11 5.17
C MET A 1 -0.16 13.34 4.16
N ILE A 2 -0.31 12.84 2.94
CA ILE A 2 0.63 13.01 1.84
C ILE A 2 -0.06 13.83 0.73
N SER A 3 0.63 14.82 0.19
CA SER A 3 0.13 15.64 -0.92
C SER A 3 1.29 16.27 -1.70
N SER A 4 1.02 16.62 -2.96
CA SER A 4 1.88 17.48 -3.78
C SER A 4 1.02 18.54 -4.47
N SER A 5 1.55 19.77 -4.60
CA SER A 5 0.91 20.87 -5.34
C SER A 5 1.28 20.90 -6.82
N ASN A 6 2.30 20.15 -7.24
CA ASN A 6 2.67 20.00 -8.65
C ASN A 6 1.92 18.80 -9.23
N THR A 7 0.95 19.04 -10.12
CA THR A 7 0.07 18.01 -10.69
C THR A 7 0.80 16.94 -11.51
N LYS A 8 2.06 17.16 -11.88
CA LYS A 8 2.89 16.17 -12.58
C LYS A 8 3.62 15.22 -11.63
N SER A 9 3.37 15.30 -10.33
CA SER A 9 4.02 14.43 -9.35
C SER A 9 3.34 13.07 -9.33
N PHE A 10 4.13 12.01 -9.17
CA PHE A 10 3.60 10.73 -8.76
C PHE A 10 3.55 10.69 -7.24
N VAL A 11 2.34 10.64 -6.66
CA VAL A 11 2.17 10.65 -5.20
C VAL A 11 1.71 9.26 -4.76
N GLY A 12 2.55 8.63 -3.94
CA GLY A 12 2.23 7.43 -3.19
C GLY A 12 2.17 7.73 -1.70
N GLY A 13 1.40 6.95 -0.94
CA GLY A 13 1.40 7.06 0.52
C GLY A 13 2.76 6.75 1.15
N LEU A 14 3.54 5.87 0.52
CA LEU A 14 4.89 5.49 0.97
C LEU A 14 5.97 5.86 -0.05
N LEU A 15 5.74 5.57 -1.33
CA LEU A 15 6.71 5.77 -2.41
C LEU A 15 6.10 6.59 -3.53
N GLY A 16 6.72 7.71 -3.91
CA GLY A 16 6.28 8.44 -5.11
C GLY A 16 6.50 7.66 -6.40
N TYR A 17 7.64 6.97 -6.48
CA TYR A 17 8.13 6.36 -7.71
C TYR A 17 8.94 5.10 -7.39
N GLN A 18 8.67 4.01 -8.10
CA GLN A 18 9.48 2.79 -8.09
C GLN A 18 10.05 2.57 -9.49
N GLU A 19 11.35 2.80 -9.65
CA GLU A 19 12.02 2.80 -10.96
C GLU A 19 12.62 1.44 -11.27
N GLU A 20 13.64 1.00 -10.53
CA GLU A 20 14.45 -0.18 -10.84
C GLU A 20 14.29 -1.29 -9.80
N GLY A 21 14.08 -2.50 -10.31
CA GLY A 21 14.03 -3.73 -9.54
C GLY A 21 14.82 -4.85 -10.23
N ASN A 22 14.81 -6.05 -9.66
CA ASN A 22 15.60 -7.15 -10.20
C ASN A 22 14.81 -8.48 -10.25
N GLN A 23 14.76 -9.12 -11.42
CA GLN A 23 14.07 -10.41 -11.60
C GLN A 23 14.74 -11.58 -10.89
N SER A 24 16.05 -11.50 -10.66
CA SER A 24 16.82 -12.53 -9.97
C SER A 24 16.85 -12.37 -8.45
N ASP A 25 16.30 -11.27 -7.92
CA ASP A 25 16.28 -10.98 -6.48
C ASP A 25 14.92 -10.39 -6.06
N ALA A 26 13.96 -11.30 -5.87
CA ALA A 26 12.62 -11.01 -5.39
C ALA A 26 12.56 -10.73 -3.87
N THR A 27 13.66 -10.26 -3.26
CA THR A 27 13.72 -9.95 -1.83
C THR A 27 14.24 -8.56 -1.54
N HIS A 28 15.27 -8.08 -2.24
CA HIS A 28 15.89 -6.79 -1.89
C HIS A 28 15.34 -5.60 -2.67
N TRP A 29 14.72 -5.83 -3.84
CA TRP A 29 14.39 -4.75 -4.79
C TRP A 29 12.89 -4.56 -5.01
N MET A 30 12.11 -4.84 -3.97
CA MET A 30 10.66 -4.89 -4.08
C MET A 30 9.96 -4.02 -3.05
N THR A 31 8.78 -3.54 -3.42
CA THR A 31 7.87 -2.95 -2.43
C THR A 31 7.02 -4.07 -1.85
N HIS A 32 7.41 -4.56 -0.68
CA HIS A 32 6.69 -5.64 -0.02
C HIS A 32 6.40 -5.31 1.44
N ASP A 33 5.38 -5.96 1.99
CA ASP A 33 5.01 -5.86 3.41
C ASP A 33 4.82 -4.41 3.87
N CYS A 34 4.12 -3.63 3.05
CA CYS A 34 3.92 -2.20 3.26
C CYS A 34 2.48 -1.90 3.71
N TYR A 35 2.32 -0.98 4.66
CA TYR A 35 1.03 -0.54 5.16
C TYR A 35 0.88 0.98 5.08
N ASN A 36 -0.23 1.47 4.53
CA ASN A 36 -0.60 2.88 4.58
C ASN A 36 -1.96 3.11 5.25
N SER A 37 -1.95 3.89 6.34
CA SER A 37 -3.17 4.47 6.95
C SER A 37 -3.32 5.98 6.70
N GLY A 38 -2.30 6.63 6.15
CA GLY A 38 -2.30 8.05 5.87
C GLY A 38 -3.11 8.39 4.61
N ASN A 39 -3.92 9.44 4.68
CA ASN A 39 -4.63 9.91 3.48
C ASN A 39 -3.66 10.51 2.45
N VAL A 40 -3.88 10.19 1.18
CA VAL A 40 -3.29 10.82 -0.01
C VAL A 40 -4.34 11.77 -0.60
N THR A 41 -4.10 13.08 -0.49
CA THR A 41 -5.17 14.09 -0.64
C THR A 41 -5.06 14.97 -1.88
N SER A 42 -3.94 14.93 -2.58
CA SER A 42 -3.74 15.71 -3.81
C SER A 42 -4.45 15.11 -5.02
N HIS A 43 -4.63 15.90 -6.06
CA HIS A 43 -5.11 15.48 -7.37
C HIS A 43 -3.98 15.70 -8.37
N GLN A 44 -3.59 14.64 -9.08
CA GLN A 44 -2.47 14.65 -10.01
C GLN A 44 -3.00 14.40 -11.42
N ASP A 45 -2.19 14.66 -12.44
CA ASP A 45 -2.55 14.37 -13.84
C ASP A 45 -2.66 12.85 -14.07
N GLU A 46 -1.92 12.07 -13.27
CA GLU A 46 -1.91 10.61 -13.23
C GLU A 46 -2.53 10.11 -11.92
N ASP A 47 -3.07 8.90 -11.90
CA ASP A 47 -3.69 8.35 -10.69
C ASP A 47 -2.66 8.28 -9.52
N ASN A 48 -3.03 8.77 -8.33
CA ASN A 48 -2.22 8.56 -7.13
C ASN A 48 -2.31 7.11 -6.63
N GLY A 49 -1.32 6.68 -5.85
CA GLY A 49 -1.36 5.39 -5.16
C GLY A 49 -1.44 5.52 -3.65
N GLY A 50 -2.17 4.63 -2.99
CA GLY A 50 -2.12 4.55 -1.52
C GLY A 50 -0.77 4.02 -1.00
N ILE A 51 -0.01 3.28 -1.81
CA ILE A 51 1.34 2.81 -1.48
C ILE A 51 2.36 3.44 -2.43
N ILE A 52 2.22 3.23 -3.74
CA ILE A 52 3.18 3.67 -4.76
C ILE A 52 2.50 4.58 -5.78
N GLY A 53 3.05 5.76 -6.06
CA GLY A 53 2.53 6.66 -7.09
C GLY A 53 2.70 6.11 -8.50
N CYS A 54 3.91 5.71 -8.90
CA CYS A 54 4.19 5.16 -10.22
C CYS A 54 5.23 4.04 -10.20
N VAL A 55 5.03 3.05 -11.08
CA VAL A 55 6.01 2.01 -11.42
C VAL A 55 6.56 2.27 -12.82
N ASP A 56 7.89 2.36 -12.97
CA ASP A 56 8.53 2.72 -14.24
C ASP A 56 9.14 1.53 -15.00
N HIS A 57 10.02 0.76 -14.37
CA HIS A 57 10.66 -0.40 -15.00
C HIS A 57 10.32 -1.70 -14.26
N TYR A 58 11.33 -2.49 -13.93
CA TYR A 58 11.13 -3.79 -13.32
C TYR A 58 10.69 -3.62 -11.87
N ALA A 59 9.53 -4.15 -11.49
CA ALA A 59 9.09 -4.12 -10.10
C ALA A 59 8.29 -5.36 -9.71
N GLU A 60 8.36 -5.73 -8.44
CA GLU A 60 7.41 -6.65 -7.84
C GLU A 60 6.85 -5.98 -6.58
N ILE A 61 5.53 -6.01 -6.46
CA ILE A 61 4.78 -5.39 -5.37
C ILE A 61 3.92 -6.46 -4.73
N ARG A 62 4.10 -6.70 -3.44
CA ARG A 62 3.38 -7.78 -2.75
C ARG A 62 3.07 -7.52 -1.30
N TYR A 63 2.00 -8.14 -0.80
CA TYR A 63 1.63 -8.10 0.62
C TYR A 63 1.43 -6.67 1.14
N CYS A 64 0.89 -5.78 0.31
CA CYS A 64 0.68 -4.39 0.69
C CYS A 64 -0.77 -4.13 1.06
N ILE A 65 -0.99 -3.31 2.10
CA ILE A 65 -2.31 -2.93 2.58
C ILE A 65 -2.45 -1.41 2.58
N ASN A 66 -3.53 -0.88 1.99
CA ASN A 66 -3.92 0.51 2.14
C ASN A 66 -5.31 0.63 2.80
N VAL A 67 -5.37 1.39 3.88
CA VAL A 67 -6.64 1.83 4.50
C VAL A 67 -6.84 3.34 4.41
N GLY A 68 -5.77 4.10 4.16
CA GLY A 68 -5.81 5.54 3.99
C GLY A 68 -6.59 5.94 2.73
N LYS A 69 -7.36 7.03 2.81
CA LYS A 69 -8.14 7.50 1.66
C LYS A 69 -7.22 8.12 0.61
N VAL A 70 -7.37 7.68 -0.63
CA VAL A 70 -6.79 8.25 -1.85
C VAL A 70 -7.87 9.07 -2.53
N ALA A 71 -7.69 10.40 -2.56
CA ALA A 71 -8.70 11.31 -3.06
C ALA A 71 -8.97 11.14 -4.57
N ASP A 72 -7.91 10.89 -5.33
CA ASP A 72 -7.94 10.73 -6.78
C ASP A 72 -6.89 9.68 -7.20
N GLY A 73 -7.33 8.48 -7.53
CA GLY A 73 -6.43 7.38 -7.91
C GLY A 73 -6.77 6.03 -7.32
N ASN A 74 -5.77 5.17 -7.32
CA ASN A 74 -5.83 3.76 -6.96
C ASN A 74 -5.35 3.53 -5.53
N ALA A 75 -5.95 2.56 -4.86
CA ALA A 75 -5.72 2.34 -3.44
C ALA A 75 -4.32 1.78 -3.14
N ILE A 76 -3.64 1.15 -4.11
CA ILE A 76 -2.29 0.60 -3.89
C ILE A 76 -1.28 1.25 -4.84
N VAL A 77 -1.37 0.97 -6.13
CA VAL A 77 -0.47 1.51 -7.15
C VAL A 77 -1.22 2.51 -8.01
N GLY A 78 -0.72 3.74 -8.08
CA GLY A 78 -1.34 4.83 -8.84
C GLY A 78 -1.35 4.56 -10.33
N THR A 79 -0.18 4.51 -10.95
CA THR A 79 -0.03 4.26 -12.39
C THR A 79 1.22 3.43 -12.67
N HIS A 80 1.40 3.00 -13.92
CA HIS A 80 2.66 2.43 -14.40
C HIS A 80 3.02 2.95 -15.79
N LYS A 81 4.29 2.90 -16.16
CA LYS A 81 4.74 3.21 -17.52
C LYS A 81 4.42 2.08 -18.47
N ASP A 82 4.17 2.39 -19.75
CA ASP A 82 3.66 1.42 -20.73
C ASP A 82 4.59 0.21 -20.96
N ALA A 83 5.91 0.41 -20.88
CA ALA A 83 6.91 -0.62 -21.13
C ALA A 83 7.42 -1.32 -19.85
N CYS A 84 6.81 -1.06 -18.70
CA CYS A 84 7.25 -1.65 -17.44
C CYS A 84 6.98 -3.17 -17.41
N ILE A 85 7.86 -3.91 -16.73
CA ILE A 85 7.63 -5.32 -16.39
C ILE A 85 7.38 -5.34 -14.91
N TRP A 86 6.12 -5.47 -14.50
CA TRP A 86 5.80 -5.47 -13.09
C TRP A 86 4.87 -6.60 -12.69
N TYR A 87 5.16 -7.15 -11.51
CA TYR A 87 4.40 -8.20 -10.87
C TYR A 87 3.67 -7.63 -9.65
N HIS A 88 2.42 -8.04 -9.46
CA HIS A 88 1.56 -7.57 -8.37
C HIS A 88 0.83 -8.76 -7.77
N HIS A 89 1.00 -8.95 -6.46
CA HIS A 89 0.51 -10.13 -5.77
C HIS A 89 -0.07 -9.74 -4.41
N ASP A 90 -1.24 -10.27 -4.08
CA ASP A 90 -1.79 -10.20 -2.73
C ASP A 90 -1.79 -8.75 -2.19
N LEU A 91 -2.37 -7.84 -2.99
CA LEU A 91 -2.50 -6.42 -2.67
C LEU A 91 -3.92 -6.16 -2.18
N TYR A 92 -4.05 -5.45 -1.07
CA TYR A 92 -5.34 -5.34 -0.38
C TYR A 92 -5.66 -3.91 0.00
N TYR A 93 -6.91 -3.50 -0.17
CA TYR A 93 -7.35 -2.17 0.23
C TYR A 93 -8.68 -2.16 0.94
N ARG A 94 -8.86 -1.22 1.87
CA ARG A 94 -10.15 -1.01 2.53
C ARG A 94 -11.17 -0.50 1.50
N GLU A 95 -12.36 -1.06 1.49
CA GLU A 95 -13.46 -0.55 0.67
C GLU A 95 -13.66 0.97 0.87
N GLY A 96 -13.76 1.69 -0.25
CA GLY A 96 -13.89 3.15 -0.27
C GLY A 96 -12.60 3.94 0.01
N SER A 97 -11.45 3.28 0.23
CA SER A 97 -10.16 3.97 0.39
C SER A 97 -9.53 4.43 -0.93
N GLY A 98 -9.93 3.87 -2.07
CA GLY A 98 -9.46 4.24 -3.41
C GLY A 98 -10.02 3.28 -4.46
N LYS A 99 -9.62 3.45 -5.74
CA LYS A 99 -9.94 2.50 -6.82
C LYS A 99 -9.13 1.20 -6.67
N GLY A 100 -9.70 0.06 -7.04
CA GLY A 100 -9.11 -1.28 -6.83
C GLY A 100 -8.27 -1.85 -7.96
N TRP A 101 -7.54 -1.02 -8.71
CA TRP A 101 -6.74 -1.55 -9.83
C TRP A 101 -5.66 -2.51 -9.33
N ASN A 102 -5.73 -3.75 -9.80
CA ASN A 102 -4.79 -4.84 -9.47
C ASN A 102 -4.70 -5.18 -7.96
N ALA A 103 -5.76 -4.87 -7.19
CA ALA A 103 -5.83 -5.15 -5.75
C ALA A 103 -7.23 -5.64 -5.35
N ASP A 104 -7.28 -6.46 -4.30
CA ASP A 104 -8.52 -6.96 -3.72
C ASP A 104 -9.03 -6.04 -2.60
N SER A 105 -10.34 -5.80 -2.57
CA SER A 105 -10.95 -5.01 -1.50
C SER A 105 -11.23 -5.86 -0.26
N PHE A 106 -11.26 -5.23 0.92
CA PHE A 106 -11.78 -5.82 2.15
C PHE A 106 -12.68 -4.86 2.92
N THR A 107 -13.63 -5.43 3.66
CA THR A 107 -14.45 -4.73 4.66
C THR A 107 -13.73 -4.66 6.00
N ASP A 108 -14.17 -3.77 6.89
CA ASP A 108 -13.61 -3.66 8.25
C ASP A 108 -13.73 -4.99 9.03
N ASP A 109 -14.80 -5.76 8.83
CA ASP A 109 -14.94 -7.10 9.42
C ASP A 109 -14.04 -8.15 8.75
N GLY A 110 -13.76 -7.98 7.46
CA GLY A 110 -12.80 -8.80 6.72
C GLY A 110 -11.37 -8.58 7.21
N ALA A 111 -11.01 -7.34 7.59
CA ALA A 111 -9.67 -6.98 8.05
C ALA A 111 -9.23 -7.75 9.31
N LYS A 112 -10.19 -8.20 10.12
CA LYS A 112 -9.95 -8.94 11.37
C LYS A 112 -9.73 -10.45 11.17
N LYS A 113 -9.62 -10.92 9.92
CA LYS A 113 -9.53 -12.36 9.58
C LYS A 113 -8.29 -12.63 8.74
N LYS A 114 -7.40 -13.50 9.22
CA LYS A 114 -6.21 -13.97 8.47
C LYS A 114 -6.58 -14.49 7.06
N SER A 115 -7.72 -15.19 6.94
CA SER A 115 -8.18 -15.77 5.67
C SER A 115 -8.52 -14.76 4.57
N THR A 116 -8.67 -13.47 4.91
CA THR A 116 -8.89 -12.40 3.94
C THR A 116 -7.61 -12.11 3.14
N PHE A 117 -6.45 -12.26 3.78
CA PHE A 117 -5.16 -11.85 3.23
C PHE A 117 -4.37 -13.08 2.79
N LYS A 118 -4.39 -13.34 1.49
CA LYS A 118 -3.75 -14.51 0.90
C LYS A 118 -2.23 -14.36 0.98
N ASN A 119 -1.56 -15.44 1.38
CA ASN A 119 -0.09 -15.55 1.46
C ASN A 119 0.64 -14.59 2.42
N PHE A 120 -0.06 -13.76 3.20
CA PHE A 120 0.57 -12.94 4.23
C PHE A 120 1.16 -13.82 5.34
N ASP A 121 2.41 -13.55 5.73
CA ASP A 121 3.06 -14.21 6.87
C ASP A 121 2.59 -13.59 8.19
N PHE A 122 1.57 -14.19 8.80
CA PHE A 122 1.04 -13.78 10.09
C PHE A 122 1.76 -14.40 11.31
N ASP A 123 2.83 -15.14 11.08
CA ASP A 123 3.64 -15.72 12.15
C ASP A 123 4.85 -14.81 12.44
N ASN A 124 5.43 -14.22 11.38
CA ASN A 124 6.65 -13.42 11.48
C ASN A 124 6.49 -11.94 11.12
N ILE A 125 5.67 -11.59 10.13
CA ILE A 125 5.68 -10.22 9.57
C ILE A 125 4.47 -9.42 9.99
N TRP A 126 3.28 -10.00 9.85
CA TRP A 126 2.01 -9.31 10.07
C TRP A 126 1.30 -9.79 11.33
N VAL A 127 0.49 -8.91 11.90
CA VAL A 127 -0.41 -9.22 13.01
C VAL A 127 -1.82 -8.79 12.62
N ILE A 128 -2.80 -9.67 12.87
CA ILE A 128 -4.22 -9.32 12.78
C ILE A 128 -4.65 -8.64 14.08
N ASP A 129 -5.16 -7.42 13.99
CA ASP A 129 -5.76 -6.69 15.10
C ASP A 129 -7.21 -7.11 15.33
N SER A 130 -7.47 -8.36 15.71
CA SER A 130 -8.83 -8.91 15.73
C SER A 130 -9.79 -8.20 16.69
N ASP A 131 -9.28 -7.59 17.76
CA ASP A 131 -10.07 -6.86 18.76
C ASP A 131 -10.09 -5.34 18.55
N GLY A 132 -9.32 -4.83 17.58
CA GLY A 132 -9.25 -3.41 17.25
C GLY A 132 -8.41 -2.57 18.21
N SER A 133 -7.62 -3.20 19.09
CA SER A 133 -6.90 -2.50 20.15
C SER A 133 -5.61 -1.82 19.71
N LYS A 134 -5.09 -2.12 18.51
CA LYS A 134 -3.78 -1.63 18.05
C LYS A 134 -3.84 -0.73 16.83
N ASN A 135 -4.64 -1.07 15.84
CA ASN A 135 -4.68 -0.44 14.53
C ASN A 135 -6.11 -0.42 13.97
N GLU A 136 -7.09 -0.12 14.84
CA GLU A 136 -8.51 0.05 14.49
C GLU A 136 -9.16 -1.20 13.86
N GLY A 137 -8.59 -2.38 14.08
CA GLY A 137 -9.08 -3.64 13.50
C GLY A 137 -8.35 -4.06 12.22
N TYR A 138 -7.42 -3.23 11.73
CA TYR A 138 -6.66 -3.49 10.52
C TYR A 138 -5.34 -4.22 10.80
N PRO A 139 -4.85 -5.07 9.88
CA PRO A 139 -3.55 -5.71 10.05
C PRO A 139 -2.42 -4.68 10.18
N TYR A 140 -1.38 -5.03 10.91
CA TYR A 140 -0.20 -4.20 11.12
C TYR A 140 1.09 -5.02 11.11
N LEU A 141 2.23 -4.34 10.96
CA LEU A 141 3.54 -5.00 10.95
C LEU A 141 4.00 -5.28 12.38
N LYS A 142 4.44 -6.50 12.64
CA LYS A 142 4.82 -7.00 13.96
C LYS A 142 5.94 -6.19 14.60
N ASP A 143 6.98 -5.90 13.83
CA ASP A 143 8.22 -5.26 14.29
C ASP A 143 8.50 -3.94 13.56
N CYS A 144 7.47 -3.11 13.36
CA CYS A 144 7.64 -1.77 12.77
C CYS A 144 7.65 -0.67 13.84
N PRO A 145 8.83 -0.15 14.23
CA PRO A 145 8.94 0.81 15.33
C PRO A 145 8.28 2.17 15.02
N PHE A 146 8.05 2.49 13.75
CA PHE A 146 7.51 3.78 13.31
C PHE A 146 5.98 3.77 13.13
N GLN A 147 5.31 2.62 13.22
CA GLN A 147 3.90 2.49 12.86
C GLN A 147 2.94 3.14 13.88
N PHE A 148 3.28 3.14 15.17
CA PHE A 148 2.45 3.68 16.25
C PHE A 148 3.18 4.75 17.07
N ILE A 149 4.04 5.54 16.42
CA ILE A 149 4.67 6.68 17.09
C ILE A 149 3.68 7.84 17.11
N TYR A 150 3.17 8.13 18.30
CA TYR A 150 2.45 9.36 18.57
C TYR A 150 3.48 10.39 19.06
N TRP A 151 3.85 11.33 18.18
CA TRP A 151 4.57 12.51 18.64
C TRP A 151 3.60 13.32 19.49
N ASP A 152 3.94 13.54 20.77
CA ASP A 152 3.20 14.46 21.64
C ASP A 152 3.05 15.79 20.90
N LYS A 153 1.80 16.17 20.65
CA LYS A 153 1.45 17.39 19.91
C LYS A 153 1.56 18.62 20.79
#